data_AF-A0A3L7UG74-F1
#
_entry.id   AF-A0A3L7UG74-F1
#
_cell.length_a   1.000
_cell.length_b   1.000
_cell.length_c   1.000
_cell.angle_alpha   90.00
_cell.angle_beta   90.00
_cell.angle_gamma   90.00
#
_symmetry.space_group_name_H-M   'P 1'
#
loop_
_entity.id
_entity.type
_entity.pdbx_description
1 polymer ?
#
loop_
_entity_poly.entity_id
_entity_poly.type
_entity_poly.pdbx_seq_one_letter_code
_entity_poly.pdbx_strand_id
1 'polypeptide(L)'
;TVAAKSHFGNLGAGSGVVECIASILAMQKGQLFPLLNYQTPDPDCQIRPALAGDPAGDVFLSSAVTPQGQAGCVVIRGWSLPA
;
A
#
# COMPACT_ATOMS: atom_id res chain seq x y z
N THR A 1 7.41 0.71 0.78
CA THR A 1 6.04 0.93 0.25
C THR A 1 5.45 -0.37 -0.25
N VAL A 2 4.14 -0.56 -0.12
CA VAL A 2 3.41 -1.69 -0.72
C VAL A 2 2.65 -1.23 -1.96
N ALA A 3 2.41 -2.13 -2.91
CA ALA A 3 1.52 -1.90 -4.05
C ALA A 3 0.68 -3.16 -4.25
N ALA A 4 -0.51 -3.21 -3.65
CA ALA A 4 -1.26 -4.47 -3.57
C ALA A 4 -1.75 -4.95 -4.95
N LYS A 5 -1.84 -4.04 -5.93
CA LYS A 5 -2.08 -4.37 -7.34
C LYS A 5 -1.12 -5.40 -7.90
N SER A 6 0.11 -5.54 -7.37
CA SER A 6 1.01 -6.60 -7.83
C SER A 6 0.43 -8.01 -7.63
N HIS A 7 -0.46 -8.18 -6.64
CA HIS A 7 -1.01 -9.48 -6.25
C HIS A 7 -2.33 -9.83 -6.95
N PHE A 8 -3.11 -8.83 -7.38
CA PHE A 8 -4.46 -9.05 -7.94
C PHE A 8 -4.77 -8.22 -9.20
N GLY A 9 -3.80 -7.45 -9.71
CA GLY A 9 -3.96 -6.58 -10.87
C GLY A 9 -4.56 -5.21 -10.57
N ASN A 10 -4.80 -4.42 -11.63
CA ASN A 10 -5.45 -3.11 -11.53
C ASN A 10 -6.98 -3.26 -11.63
N LEU A 11 -7.68 -3.01 -10.52
CA LEU A 11 -9.13 -3.15 -10.39
C LEU A 11 -9.91 -1.87 -10.82
N GLY A 12 -9.30 -1.04 -11.66
CA GLY A 12 -9.91 0.21 -12.13
C GLY A 12 -10.32 1.12 -10.98
N ALA A 13 -11.58 1.58 -10.99
CA ALA A 13 -12.11 2.46 -9.95
C ALA A 13 -12.06 1.85 -8.53
N GLY A 14 -12.06 0.51 -8.42
CA GLY A 14 -11.95 -0.20 -7.14
C GLY A 14 -10.53 -0.27 -6.57
N SER A 15 -9.51 0.05 -7.37
CA SER A 15 -8.11 -0.11 -6.95
C SER A 15 -7.77 0.63 -5.67
N GLY A 16 -8.19 1.90 -5.55
CA GLY A 16 -7.84 2.72 -4.39
C GLY A 16 -8.39 2.16 -3.07
N VAL A 17 -9.63 1.68 -3.08
CA VAL A 17 -10.24 1.10 -1.87
C VAL A 17 -9.64 -0.26 -1.51
N VAL A 18 -9.35 -1.11 -2.50
CA VAL A 18 -8.77 -2.44 -2.24
C VAL A 18 -7.34 -2.34 -1.72
N GLU A 19 -6.53 -1.41 -2.24
CA GLU A 19 -5.18 -1.15 -1.69
C GLU A 19 -5.22 -0.54 -0.29
N CYS A 20 -6.20 0.32 -0.02
CA CYS A 20 -6.45 0.85 1.32
C CYS A 20 -6.79 -0.29 2.31
N ILE A 21 -7.69 -1.20 1.94
CA ILE A 21 -8.04 -2.38 2.75
C ILE A 21 -6.80 -3.26 3.00
N ALA A 22 -5.99 -3.51 1.98
CA ALA A 22 -4.75 -4.27 2.14
C ALA A 22 -3.77 -3.60 3.10
N SER A 23 -3.70 -2.26 3.10
CA SER A 23 -2.87 -1.48 4.01
C SER A 23 -3.38 -1.54 5.46
N ILE A 24 -4.70 -1.50 5.66
CA ILE A 24 -5.32 -1.72 6.98
C ILE A 24 -4.98 -3.13 7.50
N LEU A 25 -5.10 -4.15 6.65
CA LEU A 25 -4.76 -5.52 7.03
C LEU A 25 -3.27 -5.70 7.36
N ALA A 26 -2.38 -5.03 6.62
CA ALA A 26 -0.94 -5.02 6.91
C ALA A 26 -0.66 -4.37 8.28
N MET A 27 -1.28 -3.22 8.56
CA MET A 27 -1.19 -2.54 9.86
C MET A 27 -1.73 -3.42 11.00
N GLN A 28 -2.89 -4.05 10.84
CA GLN A 28 -3.47 -4.96 11.84
C GLN A 28 -2.58 -6.19 12.11
N LYS A 29 -1.91 -6.71 11.08
CA LYS A 29 -0.96 -7.82 11.21
C LYS A 29 0.43 -7.37 11.68
N GLY A 30 0.66 -6.06 11.80
CA GLY A 30 1.94 -5.48 12.20
C GLY A 30 3.07 -5.58 11.17
N GLN A 31 2.80 -6.06 9.96
CA GLN A 31 3.81 -6.34 8.94
C GLN A 31 3.35 -5.99 7.52
N LEU A 32 4.26 -5.43 6.75
CA LEU A 32 4.09 -5.20 5.32
C LEU A 32 4.31 -6.50 4.53
N PHE A 33 3.78 -6.51 3.31
CA PHE A 33 3.93 -7.60 2.34
C PHE A 33 4.75 -7.12 1.13
N PRO A 34 5.55 -8.00 0.51
CA PRO A 34 6.38 -7.63 -0.62
C PRO A 34 5.54 -7.39 -1.89
N LEU A 35 6.12 -6.70 -2.87
CA LEU A 35 5.54 -6.58 -4.21
C LEU A 35 5.75 -7.89 -4.98
N LEU A 36 4.66 -8.52 -5.42
CA LEU A 36 4.73 -9.73 -6.23
C LEU A 36 5.44 -9.41 -7.56
N ASN A 37 6.34 -10.31 -7.98
CA ASN A 37 7.14 -10.20 -9.21
C ASN A 37 8.19 -9.08 -9.24
N TYR A 38 8.42 -8.36 -8.14
CA TYR A 38 9.51 -7.38 -8.08
C TYR A 38 10.87 -8.10 -7.96
N GLN A 39 11.64 -8.11 -9.04
CA GLN A 39 12.97 -8.74 -9.11
C GLN A 39 14.07 -7.74 -9.49
N THR A 40 13.81 -6.93 -10.52
CA THR A 40 14.75 -5.94 -11.03
C THR A 40 14.22 -4.54 -10.75
N PRO A 41 14.92 -3.73 -9.93
CA PRO A 41 14.57 -2.33 -9.71
C PRO A 41 14.60 -1.51 -11.01
N ASP A 42 13.62 -0.62 -11.16
CA ASP A 42 13.68 0.44 -12.17
C ASP A 42 14.70 1.51 -11.70
N PRO A 43 15.74 1.85 -12.51
CA PRO A 43 16.77 2.81 -12.12
C PRO A 43 16.23 4.22 -11.85
N ASP A 44 15.07 4.58 -12.41
CA ASP A 44 14.47 5.90 -12.24
C ASP A 44 13.52 5.95 -11.03
N CYS A 45 13.15 4.80 -10.45
CA CYS A 45 12.24 4.71 -9.32
C CYS A 45 12.97 4.74 -7.97
N GLN A 46 12.92 5.88 -7.29
CA GLN A 46 13.57 6.07 -5.98
C GLN A 46 12.76 5.52 -4.79
N ILE A 47 11.57 4.96 -5.03
CA ILE A 47 10.69 4.48 -3.96
C ILE A 47 11.10 3.06 -3.56
N ARG A 48 11.47 2.89 -2.29
CA ARG A 48 11.81 1.57 -1.73
C ARG A 48 10.56 0.66 -1.62
N PRO A 49 10.54 -0.52 -2.25
CA PRO A 49 9.49 -1.51 -2.03
C PRO A 49 9.64 -2.16 -0.65
N ALA A 50 8.51 -2.58 -0.08
CA ALA A 50 8.51 -3.32 1.18
C ALA A 50 9.13 -4.71 0.98
N LEU A 51 9.86 -5.17 1.98
CA LEU A 51 10.30 -6.56 2.11
C LEU A 51 9.35 -7.31 3.04
N ALA A 52 9.31 -8.64 2.91
CA ALA A 52 8.52 -9.47 3.82
C ALA A 52 8.99 -9.26 5.26
N GLY A 53 8.05 -8.93 6.16
CA GLY A 53 8.34 -8.68 7.58
C GLY A 53 8.74 -7.25 7.93
N ASP A 54 8.84 -6.33 6.95
CA ASP A 54 8.98 -4.90 7.26
C ASP A 54 7.83 -4.45 8.19
N PRO A 55 8.10 -3.63 9.22
CA PRO A 55 7.05 -3.19 10.14
C PRO A 55 6.02 -2.29 9.44
N ALA A 56 4.73 -2.55 9.69
CA ALA A 56 3.66 -1.77 9.06
C ALA A 56 3.45 -0.37 9.67
N GLY A 57 3.94 -0.15 10.90
CA GLY A 57 3.71 1.09 11.65
C GLY A 57 2.27 1.25 12.13
N ASP A 58 1.95 2.45 12.62
CA ASP A 58 0.64 2.84 13.14
C ASP A 58 -0.08 3.87 12.24
N VAL A 59 0.54 4.29 11.14
CA VAL A 59 0.00 5.25 10.19
C VAL A 59 0.44 4.91 8.78
N PHE A 60 -0.47 5.03 7.82
CA PHE A 60 -0.15 4.88 6.40
C PHE A 60 -0.89 5.90 5.53
N LEU A 61 -0.32 6.15 4.35
CA LEU A 61 -0.92 6.91 3.26
C LEU A 61 -1.37 5.92 2.18
N SER A 62 -2.66 5.93 1.81
CA SER A 62 -3.16 5.26 0.61
C SER A 62 -3.36 6.29 -0.49
N SER A 63 -2.68 6.11 -1.62
CA SER A 63 -2.72 7.03 -2.76
C SER A 63 -3.15 6.30 -4.02
N ALA A 64 -4.00 6.94 -4.82
CA ALA A 64 -4.46 6.41 -6.09
C ALA A 64 -4.47 7.51 -7.15
N VAL A 65 -4.14 7.11 -8.38
CA VAL A 65 -4.17 7.98 -9.57
C VAL A 65 -4.95 7.28 -10.68
N THR A 66 -5.62 8.08 -11.51
CA THR A 66 -6.33 7.58 -12.70
C THR A 66 -5.60 7.96 -13.99
N PRO A 67 -5.80 7.22 -15.09
CA PRO A 67 -5.27 7.62 -16.40
C PRO A 67 -5.78 8.99 -16.87
N GLN A 68 -6.87 9.51 -16.32
CA GLN A 68 -7.43 10.83 -16.61
C GLN A 68 -6.71 11.97 -15.87
N GLY A 69 -5.64 11.67 -15.12
CA GLY A 69 -4.84 12.66 -14.40
C GLY A 69 -5.42 13.09 -13.06
N GLN A 70 -6.42 12.37 -12.53
CA GLN A 70 -6.93 12.61 -11.18
C GLN A 70 -6.09 11.88 -10.15
N ALA A 71 -5.87 12.50 -9.00
CA ALA A 71 -5.18 11.91 -7.86
C ALA A 71 -5.99 12.13 -6.59
N GLY A 72 -6.04 11.11 -5.73
CA GLY A 72 -6.68 11.17 -4.43
C GLY A 72 -5.89 10.36 -3.41
N CYS A 73 -5.90 10.83 -2.16
CA CYS A 73 -5.23 10.12 -1.08
C CYS A 73 -6.00 10.21 0.24
N VAL A 74 -5.75 9.23 1.10
CA VAL A 74 -6.23 9.20 2.48
C VAL A 74 -5.08 8.82 3.40
N VAL A 75 -5.03 9.44 4.59
CA VAL A 75 -4.10 9.08 5.66
C VAL A 75 -4.91 8.40 6.77
N ILE A 76 -4.48 7.22 7.18
CA ILE A 76 -5.15 6.42 8.21
C ILE A 76 -4.14 6.13 9.31
N ARG A 77 -4.56 6.38 10.55
CA ARG A 77 -3.82 6.05 11.77
C ARG A 77 -4.59 4.99 12.55
N GLY A 78 -3.90 3.96 13.02
CA GLY A 78 -4.44 2.97 13.95
C GLY A 78 -4.84 3.64 15.26
N TRP A 79 -6.02 3.30 15.76
CA TRP A 79 -6.52 3.78 17.05
C TRP A 79 -6.58 2.63 18.04
N SER A 80 -6.08 2.87 19.26
CA SER A 80 -6.24 1.97 20.39
C SER A 80 -7.02 2.69 21.47
N LEU A 81 -8.05 2.05 22.03
CA LEU A 81 -8.75 2.59 23.18
C LEU A 81 -7.80 2.56 24.40
N PRO A 82 -7.77 3.63 25.22
CA PRO A 82 -7.17 3.53 26.54
C PRO A 82 -7.91 2.46 27.34
N ALA A 83 -7.14 1.65 28.07
CA ALA A 83 -7.64 0.57 28.93
C ALA A 83 -8.55 1.11 30.06
#